data_AF-A0A1Q6Z3A4-F1
#
_entry.id   AF-A0A1Q6Z3A4-F1
#
_cell.length_a   1.000
_cell.length_b   1.000
_cell.length_c   1.000
_cell.angle_alpha   90.00
_cell.angle_beta   90.00
_cell.angle_gamma   90.00
#
_symmetry.space_group_name_H-M   'P 1'
#
loop_
_entity.id
_entity.type
_entity.pdbx_description
1 polymer ?
#
loop_
_entity_poly.entity_id
_entity_poly.type
_entity_poly.pdbx_seq_one_letter_code
_entity_poly.pdbx_strand_id
1 'polypeptide(L)'
;MVIEGGKIANYHPYPPTPWNGSVRDIYGTPGPYEDAVQNTPIFEDNGPDTFKGIDIMRAVRSFDPCLPCGVHMYLGEGKELQKVLSPTFGLNS
;
A
#
# COMPACT_ATOMS: atom_id res chain seq x y z
N MET A 1 17.55 5.53 -13.04
CA MET A 1 18.08 4.39 -13.81
C MET A 1 19.60 4.45 -13.73
N VAL A 2 20.25 3.36 -13.35
CA VAL A 2 21.72 3.22 -13.33
C VAL A 2 22.12 2.25 -14.43
N ILE A 3 23.12 2.62 -15.24
CA ILE A 3 23.61 1.84 -16.38
C ILE A 3 25.08 1.49 -16.14
N GLU A 4 25.42 0.21 -16.20
CA GLU A 4 26.78 -0.32 -16.08
C GLU A 4 27.05 -1.29 -17.23
N GLY A 5 28.17 -1.13 -17.93
CA GLY A 5 28.54 -2.00 -19.06
C GLY A 5 27.52 -2.01 -20.21
N GLY A 6 26.77 -0.91 -20.40
CA GLY A 6 25.73 -0.81 -21.42
C GLY A 6 24.42 -1.55 -21.08
N LYS A 7 24.29 -2.07 -19.86
CA LYS A 7 23.06 -2.70 -19.35
C LYS A 7 22.50 -1.91 -18.18
N ILE A 8 21.18 -2.00 -17.99
CA ILE A 8 20.51 -1.41 -16.82
C ILE A 8 20.94 -2.23 -15.60
N ALA A 9 21.75 -1.62 -14.73
CA ALA A 9 22.16 -2.21 -13.46
C ALA A 9 21.09 -2.01 -12.39
N ASN A 10 20.35 -0.89 -12.44
CA ASN A 10 19.30 -0.61 -11.47
C ASN A 10 18.17 0.26 -12.02
N TYR A 11 16.92 -0.14 -11.76
CA TYR A 11 15.72 0.60 -12.17
C TYR A 11 14.64 0.50 -11.09
N HIS A 12 14.38 1.61 -10.42
CA HIS A 12 13.34 1.72 -9.39
C HIS A 12 12.29 2.75 -9.84
N PRO A 13 11.14 2.30 -10.38
CA PRO A 13 10.03 3.19 -10.64
C PRO A 13 9.30 3.48 -9.33
N TYR A 14 9.11 4.75 -9.00
CA TYR A 14 8.26 5.19 -7.89
C TYR A 14 7.05 5.97 -8.42
N PRO A 15 5.98 5.27 -8.84
CA PRO A 15 4.68 5.88 -9.13
C PRO A 15 4.08 6.61 -7.91
N PRO A 16 2.93 7.31 -8.04
CA PRO A 16 2.29 7.99 -6.90
C PRO A 16 1.66 7.03 -5.88
N THR A 17 1.10 5.89 -6.32
CA THR A 17 0.42 4.94 -5.41
C THR A 17 1.31 4.35 -4.31
N PRO A 18 2.60 3.99 -4.54
CA PRO A 18 3.50 3.57 -3.46
C PRO A 18 3.65 4.60 -2.33
N TRP A 19 3.54 5.90 -2.63
CA TRP A 19 3.56 6.95 -1.61
C TRP A 19 2.24 7.03 -0.85
N ASN A 20 1.12 6.97 -1.56
CA ASN A 20 -0.20 7.11 -0.93
C ASN A 20 -0.63 5.87 -0.14
N GLY A 21 -0.28 4.69 -0.66
CA GLY A 21 -0.53 3.39 -0.04
C GLY A 21 0.65 2.87 0.79
N SER A 22 1.57 3.75 1.20
CA SER A 22 2.65 3.35 2.10
C SER A 22 2.07 2.88 3.44
N VAL A 23 2.71 1.88 4.05
CA VAL A 23 2.44 1.51 5.44
C VAL A 23 3.16 2.47 6.39
N ARG A 24 3.01 2.25 7.70
CA ARG A 24 3.79 2.96 8.71
C ARG A 24 5.29 2.90 8.43
N ASP A 25 5.94 4.06 8.49
CA ASP A 25 7.39 4.16 8.36
C ASP A 25 8.12 3.64 9.62
N ILE A 26 9.45 3.71 9.61
CA ILE A 26 10.30 3.30 10.75
C ILE A 26 10.07 4.13 12.03
N TYR A 27 9.43 5.29 11.91
CA TYR A 27 9.07 6.17 13.03
C TYR A 27 7.61 5.96 13.48
N GLY A 28 6.87 5.06 12.83
CA GLY A 28 5.47 4.78 13.12
C GLY A 28 4.49 5.75 12.44
N THR A 29 4.97 6.64 11.57
CA THR A 29 4.13 7.61 10.86
C THR A 29 3.24 6.87 9.86
N PRO A 30 1.89 6.95 9.96
CA PRO A 30 0.99 6.28 9.03
C PRO A 30 1.12 6.85 7.62
N GLY A 31 0.90 6.01 6.62
CA GLY A 31 0.82 6.48 5.23
C GLY A 31 -0.47 7.26 4.96
N PRO A 32 -0.55 8.01 3.84
CA PRO A 32 -1.70 8.86 3.51
C PRO A 32 -3.06 8.14 3.54
N TYR A 33 -3.13 6.88 3.11
CA TYR A 33 -4.37 6.08 3.21
C TYR A 33 -4.74 5.78 4.66
N GLU A 34 -3.77 5.36 5.47
CA GLU A 34 -4.02 5.03 6.87
C GLU A 34 -4.43 6.27 7.68
N ASP A 35 -3.77 7.41 7.41
CA ASP A 35 -4.08 8.69 8.06
C ASP A 35 -5.46 9.23 7.62
N ALA A 36 -5.75 9.23 6.31
CA ALA A 36 -7.03 9.70 5.80
C ALA A 36 -8.22 8.89 6.34
N VAL A 37 -8.08 7.56 6.44
CA VAL A 37 -9.14 6.70 7.00
C VAL A 37 -9.31 6.93 8.50
N GLN A 38 -8.23 7.11 9.26
CA GLN A 38 -8.31 7.43 10.69
C GLN A 38 -9.00 8.78 10.96
N ASN A 39 -8.81 9.74 10.05
CA ASN A 39 -9.40 11.08 10.15
C ASN A 39 -10.79 11.20 9.50
N THR A 40 -11.35 10.12 8.94
CA THR A 40 -12.67 10.14 8.30
C THR A 40 -13.78 9.86 9.32
N PRO A 41 -14.67 10.84 9.61
CA PRO A 41 -15.85 10.57 10.42
C PRO A 41 -16.82 9.62 9.70
N ILE A 42 -17.46 8.74 10.47
CA ILE A 42 -18.46 7.80 9.96
C ILE A 42 -19.83 8.50 9.98
N PHE A 43 -20.40 8.72 8.80
CA PHE A 43 -21.74 9.29 8.62
C PHE A 43 -22.76 8.24 8.17
N GLU A 44 -22.32 7.00 7.96
CA GLU A 44 -23.20 5.89 7.62
C GLU A 44 -24.17 5.57 8.78
N ASP A 45 -25.48 5.67 8.50
CA ASP A 45 -26.55 5.39 9.47
C ASP A 45 -26.85 3.90 9.67
N ASN A 46 -26.06 2.99 9.06
CA ASN A 46 -26.25 1.55 9.21
C ASN A 46 -25.69 1.06 10.54
N GLY A 47 -26.42 0.12 11.17
CA GLY A 47 -25.94 -0.55 12.38
C GLY A 47 -24.70 -1.42 12.12
N PRO A 48 -24.01 -1.89 13.18
CA PRO A 48 -22.80 -2.71 13.06
C PRO A 48 -22.99 -3.96 12.18
N ASP A 49 -24.19 -4.54 12.19
CA ASP A 49 -24.53 -5.77 11.47
C ASP A 49 -24.72 -5.55 9.96
N THR A 50 -24.96 -4.31 9.52
CA THR A 50 -25.21 -3.94 8.12
C THR A 50 -24.23 -2.89 7.60
N PHE A 51 -23.13 -2.68 8.32
CA PHE A 51 -22.11 -1.68 8.01
C PHE A 51 -21.40 -1.98 6.68
N LYS A 52 -21.43 -1.02 5.76
CA LYS A 52 -20.80 -1.09 4.44
C LYS A 52 -19.45 -0.36 4.40
N GLY A 53 -19.22 0.57 5.32
CA GLY A 53 -18.01 1.40 5.38
C GLY A 53 -17.91 2.35 4.20
N ILE A 54 -19.04 2.94 3.76
CA ILE A 54 -19.07 3.75 2.54
C ILE A 54 -18.18 4.99 2.64
N ASP A 55 -18.09 5.61 3.81
CA ASP A 55 -17.28 6.82 4.03
C ASP A 55 -15.78 6.51 3.96
N ILE A 56 -15.36 5.38 4.54
CA ILE A 56 -13.99 4.85 4.43
C ILE A 56 -13.66 4.55 2.96
N MET A 57 -14.58 3.87 2.28
CA MET A 57 -14.44 3.52 0.87
C MET A 57 -14.38 4.74 -0.06
N ARG A 58 -15.06 5.83 0.29
CA ARG A 58 -14.98 7.13 -0.41
C ARG A 58 -13.64 7.80 -0.17
N ALA A 59 -13.15 7.82 1.06
CA ALA A 59 -11.85 8.37 1.40
C ALA A 59 -10.72 7.69 0.60
N VAL A 60 -10.66 6.36 0.60
CA VAL A 60 -9.61 5.63 -0.14
C VAL A 60 -9.74 5.79 -1.65
N ARG A 61 -10.96 5.75 -2.21
CA ARG A 61 -11.16 5.92 -3.67
C ARG A 61 -10.84 7.33 -4.15
N SER A 62 -10.89 8.34 -3.29
CA SER A 62 -10.53 9.72 -3.67
C SER A 62 -9.07 9.85 -4.11
N PHE A 63 -8.20 8.91 -3.70
CA PHE A 63 -6.79 8.87 -4.08
C PHE A 63 -6.48 8.05 -5.33
N ASP A 64 -7.50 7.53 -6.02
CA ASP A 64 -7.36 6.69 -7.22
C ASP A 64 -6.34 5.54 -7.06
N PRO A 65 -6.62 4.55 -6.19
CA PRO A 65 -5.65 3.51 -5.85
C PRO A 65 -5.36 2.55 -7.02
N CYS A 66 -4.23 2.75 -7.70
CA CYS A 66 -3.66 1.77 -8.63
C CYS A 66 -2.70 0.81 -7.92
N LEU A 67 -3.20 -0.30 -7.37
CA LEU A 67 -2.37 -1.30 -6.67
C LEU A 67 -1.27 -1.96 -7.53
N PRO A 68 -1.47 -2.22 -8.84
CA PRO A 68 -0.38 -2.66 -9.70
C PRO A 68 0.78 -1.66 -9.78
N CYS A 69 0.46 -0.35 -9.73
CA CYS A 69 1.45 0.73 -9.69
C CYS A 69 2.16 0.80 -8.31
N GLY A 70 1.48 0.37 -7.24
CA GLY A 70 2.00 0.35 -5.86
C GLY A 70 3.14 -0.64 -5.65
N VAL A 71 2.99 -1.86 -6.17
CA VAL A 71 3.95 -2.96 -5.90
C VAL A 71 4.78 -3.31 -7.13
N HIS A 72 4.32 -2.97 -8.35
CA HIS A 72 5.03 -3.16 -9.62
C HIS A 72 5.62 -4.57 -9.89
N MET A 73 5.24 -5.57 -9.09
CA MET A 73 5.65 -6.97 -9.22
C MET A 73 4.45 -7.83 -9.64
N TYR A 74 4.56 -8.52 -10.76
CA TYR A 74 3.60 -9.50 -11.25
C TYR A 74 4.35 -10.77 -11.64
N LEU A 75 4.01 -11.91 -11.03
CA LEU A 75 4.78 -13.15 -11.19
C LEU A 75 4.23 -14.14 -12.24
N GLY A 76 3.07 -13.90 -12.86
CA GLY A 76 2.49 -14.83 -13.87
C GLY A 76 2.47 -16.30 -13.41
N GLU A 77 2.78 -17.25 -14.31
CA GLU A 77 3.08 -18.67 -13.96
C GLU A 77 4.55 -18.89 -13.54
N GLY A 78 5.30 -17.81 -13.32
CA GLY A 78 6.71 -17.84 -12.96
C GLY A 78 6.93 -18.38 -11.55
N LYS A 79 8.02 -19.12 -11.41
CA LYS A 79 8.48 -19.70 -10.13
C LYS A 79 8.64 -18.60 -9.08
N GLU A 80 8.04 -18.81 -7.90
CA GLU A 80 8.21 -17.96 -6.72
C GLU A 80 9.71 -17.83 -6.40
N LEU A 81 10.31 -16.67 -6.68
CA LEU A 81 11.76 -16.48 -6.51
C LEU A 81 12.12 -16.28 -5.02
N GLN A 82 11.30 -15.54 -4.27
CA GLN A 82 11.35 -15.50 -2.80
C GLN A 82 10.15 -14.71 -2.27
N LYS A 83 9.37 -15.30 -1.36
CA LYS A 83 8.30 -14.60 -0.63
C LYS A 83 8.78 -14.27 0.77
N VAL A 84 9.16 -13.02 1.00
CA VAL A 84 9.37 -12.48 2.35
C VAL A 84 8.35 -11.37 2.56
N LEU A 85 7.19 -11.76 3.07
CA LEU A 85 6.29 -10.86 3.79
C LEU A 85 6.42 -11.23 5.25
N SER A 86 7.19 -10.44 5.99
CA SER A 86 7.23 -10.52 7.46
C SER A 86 6.46 -9.33 8.02
N PRO A 87 5.15 -9.47 8.29
CA PRO A 87 4.38 -8.44 8.97
C PRO A 87 4.67 -8.36 10.48
N THR A 88 5.63 -9.14 10.99
CA THR A 88 5.92 -9.34 12.43
C THR A 88 7.39 -9.57 12.73
N PHE A 89 8.32 -8.74 12.21
CA PHE A 89 9.67 -8.69 12.80
C PHE A 89 9.67 -7.69 13.97
N GLY A 90 9.07 -8.06 15.10
CA GLY A 90 9.05 -7.19 16.29
C GLY A 90 8.13 -7.54 17.46
N LEU A 91 7.40 -8.66 17.48
CA LEU A 91 6.63 -9.10 18.65
C LEU A 91 7.04 -10.51 19.06
N ASN A 92 8.20 -10.59 19.72
CA ASN A 92 8.55 -11.65 20.66
C ASN A 92 9.59 -11.08 21.64
N SER A 93 9.09 -10.59 22.76
CA SER A 93 9.78 -10.45 24.05
C SER A 93 8.72 -10.48 25.13
#